data_AF-A0A3B8V1W3-F1
#
_entry.id   AF-A0A3B8V1W3-F1
#
_cell.length_a   1.000
_cell.length_b   1.000
_cell.length_c   1.000
_cell.angle_alpha   90.00
_cell.angle_beta   90.00
_cell.angle_gamma   90.00
#
_symmetry.space_group_name_H-M   'P 1'
#
loop_
_entity.id
_entity.type
_entity.pdbx_description
1 polymer ?
#
loop_
_entity_poly.entity_id
_entity_poly.type
_entity_poly.pdbx_seq_one_letter_code
_entity_poly.pdbx_strand_id
1 'polypeptide(L)'
;MATHPDGDSPVDVVAGGPDRRRPRRDAGSRRRIARVVVRARSRLIPSTEIAARIDRSLAVVRRQELSGRLDAVASIPSPTVTPPNLDRPDAAEVFGVAGSLDDEVSTFGGLRFFEWLEGIRDRRTEDEESDRARIAAMNFALARARLGVDAIRDAGGPIRERDVDLVESHLRWWGMLLERAMLAGLDPGLRRFEQSLGRRIDQLPAARAMTAVNLLLDAVSEGVRGFDPSRRASGHGLARSVGLAVSRRVAREPGWTEITGARRRPTRMEGRRIDLLIAVPEPARSLMSPIRWWRSLDATRRSAFANTADLEPFLVRFGLDVPGRPRTLLETGRLVGRPPTRWSGELEALLRSIRRAAVVEAAGDEDAI
;
A
#
# COMPACT_ATOMS: atom_id res chain seq x y z
N MET A 1 -52.55 -20.38 -75.33
CA MET A 1 -52.63 -18.92 -75.11
C MET A 1 -51.21 -18.39 -75.10
N ALA A 2 -50.84 -17.62 -76.12
CA ALA A 2 -49.57 -16.91 -76.20
C ALA A 2 -49.86 -15.42 -75.92
N THR A 3 -49.03 -14.80 -75.08
CA THR A 3 -48.65 -13.36 -75.10
C THR A 3 -47.58 -13.10 -74.02
N HIS A 4 -46.33 -12.94 -74.45
CA HIS A 4 -45.36 -11.97 -73.88
C HIS A 4 -45.60 -10.61 -74.61
N PRO A 5 -45.11 -9.42 -74.17
CA PRO A 5 -43.80 -9.17 -73.54
C PRO A 5 -43.68 -7.98 -72.52
N ASP A 6 -42.47 -7.81 -71.99
CA ASP A 6 -41.71 -6.59 -71.62
C ASP A 6 -42.32 -5.42 -70.84
N GLY A 7 -41.61 -5.05 -69.77
CA GLY A 7 -41.74 -3.83 -68.99
C GLY A 7 -40.50 -3.61 -68.13
N ASP A 8 -39.42 -3.18 -68.79
CA ASP A 8 -38.10 -2.84 -68.24
C ASP A 8 -38.11 -1.38 -67.75
N SER A 9 -37.83 -1.14 -66.46
CA SER A 9 -37.19 0.09 -65.95
C SER A 9 -36.92 0.03 -64.44
N PRO A 10 -35.87 0.73 -63.96
CA PRO A 10 -34.99 0.26 -62.91
C PRO A 10 -35.29 0.91 -61.56
N VAL A 11 -35.07 0.19 -60.46
CA VAL A 11 -34.94 0.81 -59.13
C VAL A 11 -33.46 0.98 -58.84
N ASP A 12 -33.08 2.24 -58.70
CA ASP A 12 -31.74 2.74 -58.51
C ASP A 12 -30.89 1.94 -57.53
N VAL A 13 -29.77 1.45 -58.05
CA VAL A 13 -28.58 1.11 -57.28
C VAL A 13 -28.03 2.41 -56.70
N VAL A 14 -28.47 2.78 -55.49
CA VAL A 14 -27.79 3.83 -54.73
C VAL A 14 -26.46 3.29 -54.22
N ALA A 15 -25.44 3.73 -54.93
CA ALA A 15 -24.02 3.61 -54.65
C ALA A 15 -23.65 3.83 -53.17
N GLY A 16 -22.78 2.95 -52.68
CA GLY A 16 -21.56 3.35 -51.98
C GLY A 16 -21.71 4.30 -50.79
N GLY A 17 -22.32 3.83 -49.70
CA GLY A 17 -22.00 4.39 -48.38
C GLY A 17 -20.56 4.03 -48.01
N PRO A 18 -19.74 4.98 -47.53
CA PRO A 18 -18.34 4.70 -47.24
C PRO A 18 -18.27 3.61 -46.19
N ASP A 19 -17.58 2.54 -46.58
CA ASP A 19 -16.99 1.49 -45.77
C ASP A 19 -16.63 2.05 -44.37
N ARG A 20 -17.57 1.98 -43.41
CA ARG A 20 -17.28 2.17 -41.99
C ARG A 20 -16.55 0.91 -41.53
N ARG A 21 -15.33 0.74 -42.07
CA ARG A 21 -14.30 -0.13 -41.53
C ARG A 21 -14.22 0.22 -40.06
N ARG A 22 -14.80 -0.63 -39.21
CA ARG A 22 -14.57 -0.58 -37.76
C ARG A 22 -13.06 -0.48 -37.62
N PRO A 23 -12.50 0.61 -37.07
CA PRO A 23 -11.07 0.81 -37.07
C PRO A 23 -10.44 -0.43 -36.44
N ARG A 24 -9.55 -1.08 -37.21
CA ARG A 24 -8.74 -2.20 -36.74
C ARG A 24 -8.23 -1.81 -35.36
N ARG A 25 -8.66 -2.56 -34.34
CA ARG A 25 -8.40 -2.27 -32.93
C ARG A 25 -6.90 -2.38 -32.70
N ASP A 26 -6.21 -1.27 -32.92
CA ASP A 26 -4.77 -1.21 -32.84
C ASP A 26 -4.33 -1.47 -31.39
N ALA A 27 -3.43 -2.43 -31.19
CA ALA A 27 -2.92 -2.79 -29.88
C ALA A 27 -2.26 -1.58 -29.20
N GLY A 28 -1.65 -0.69 -30.00
CA GLY A 28 -1.11 0.60 -29.54
C GLY A 28 -2.19 1.53 -28.95
N SER A 29 -3.34 1.63 -29.62
CA SER A 29 -4.49 2.43 -29.13
C SER A 29 -5.05 1.88 -27.82
N ARG A 30 -5.15 0.54 -27.67
CA ARG A 30 -5.61 -0.08 -26.42
C ARG A 30 -4.68 0.21 -25.25
N ARG A 31 -3.36 0.05 -25.44
CA ARG A 31 -2.36 0.37 -24.40
C ARG A 31 -2.34 1.86 -24.05
N ARG A 32 -2.60 2.75 -25.00
CA ARG A 32 -2.73 4.19 -24.73
C ARG A 32 -3.95 4.48 -23.87
N ILE A 33 -5.10 3.90 -24.21
CA ILE A 33 -6.34 4.05 -23.43
C ILE A 33 -6.16 3.50 -22.00
N ALA A 34 -5.57 2.31 -21.85
CA ALA A 34 -5.27 1.73 -20.54
C ALA A 34 -4.44 2.67 -19.66
N ARG A 35 -3.35 3.23 -20.22
CA ARG A 35 -2.49 4.20 -19.52
C ARG A 35 -3.23 5.48 -19.13
N VAL A 36 -4.12 5.98 -20.00
CA VAL A 36 -4.94 7.16 -19.71
C VAL A 36 -5.92 6.87 -18.58
N VAL A 37 -6.60 5.72 -18.61
CA VAL A 37 -7.54 5.29 -17.56
C VAL A 37 -6.79 5.15 -16.23
N VAL A 38 -5.69 4.39 -16.17
CA VAL A 38 -4.89 4.21 -14.95
C VAL A 38 -4.40 5.55 -14.39
N ARG A 39 -3.86 6.43 -15.24
CA ARG A 39 -3.40 7.76 -14.82
C ARG A 39 -4.53 8.68 -14.36
N ALA A 40 -5.70 8.60 -14.98
CA ALA A 40 -6.87 9.37 -14.56
C ALA A 40 -7.42 8.85 -13.23
N ARG A 41 -7.43 7.52 -13.03
CA ARG A 41 -7.85 6.88 -11.79
C ARG A 41 -6.86 7.11 -10.64
N SER A 42 -5.55 7.16 -10.89
CA SER A 42 -4.57 7.58 -9.87
C SER A 42 -4.75 9.04 -9.44
N ARG A 43 -5.43 9.86 -10.26
CA ARG A 43 -5.86 11.23 -9.94
C ARG A 43 -7.32 11.30 -9.47
N LEU A 44 -7.92 10.15 -9.15
CA LEU A 44 -9.26 10.03 -8.60
C LEU A 44 -10.39 10.58 -9.48
N ILE A 45 -10.17 10.67 -10.81
CA ILE A 45 -11.20 11.13 -11.75
C ILE A 45 -12.33 10.06 -11.84
N PRO A 46 -13.62 10.44 -11.79
CA PRO A 46 -14.74 9.52 -11.93
C PRO A 46 -14.73 8.75 -13.25
N SER A 47 -15.08 7.46 -13.21
CA SER A 47 -15.06 6.59 -14.41
C SER A 47 -16.06 7.03 -15.48
N THR A 48 -17.13 7.74 -15.10
CA THR A 48 -18.09 8.38 -16.01
C THR A 48 -17.47 9.54 -16.79
N GLU A 49 -16.69 10.39 -16.11
CA GLU A 49 -15.97 11.51 -16.74
C GLU A 49 -14.85 11.01 -17.66
N ILE A 50 -14.14 9.96 -17.25
CA ILE A 50 -13.13 9.30 -18.08
C ILE A 50 -13.78 8.75 -19.35
N ALA A 51 -14.88 8.00 -19.21
CA ALA A 51 -15.64 7.41 -20.31
C ALA A 51 -16.07 8.46 -21.34
N ALA A 52 -16.61 9.59 -20.87
CA ALA A 52 -17.01 10.71 -21.72
C ALA A 52 -15.80 11.33 -22.45
N ARG A 53 -14.67 11.54 -21.76
CA ARG A 53 -13.46 12.15 -22.35
C ARG A 53 -12.75 11.29 -23.39
N ILE A 54 -12.80 9.96 -23.26
CA ILE A 54 -12.14 9.05 -24.20
C ILE A 54 -13.09 8.47 -25.25
N ASP A 55 -14.36 8.89 -25.25
CA ASP A 55 -15.44 8.39 -26.09
C ASP A 55 -15.54 6.85 -26.05
N ARG A 56 -15.69 6.30 -24.84
CA ARG A 56 -15.84 4.85 -24.61
C ARG A 56 -16.94 4.57 -23.60
N SER A 57 -17.49 3.36 -23.66
CA SER A 57 -18.47 2.92 -22.66
C SER A 57 -17.83 2.75 -21.28
N LEU A 58 -18.63 2.95 -20.23
CA LEU A 58 -18.23 2.74 -18.85
C LEU A 58 -17.68 1.33 -18.60
N ALA A 59 -18.25 0.32 -19.27
CA ALA A 59 -17.80 -1.06 -19.18
C ALA A 59 -16.35 -1.24 -19.70
N VAL A 60 -15.95 -0.49 -20.74
CA VAL A 60 -14.57 -0.52 -21.24
C VAL A 60 -13.63 0.16 -20.24
N VAL A 61 -14.03 1.30 -19.66
CA VAL A 61 -13.23 1.99 -18.63
C VAL A 61 -13.05 1.09 -17.39
N ARG A 62 -14.12 0.47 -16.89
CA ARG A 62 -14.07 -0.47 -15.75
C ARG A 62 -13.16 -1.67 -16.03
N ARG A 63 -13.21 -2.23 -17.24
CA ARG A 63 -12.30 -3.33 -17.62
C ARG A 63 -10.83 -2.89 -17.59
N GLN A 64 -10.52 -1.71 -18.12
CA GLN A 64 -9.15 -1.18 -18.10
C GLN A 64 -8.69 -0.81 -16.68
N GLU A 65 -9.61 -0.32 -15.84
CA GLU A 65 -9.37 -0.08 -14.42
C GLU A 65 -9.02 -1.38 -13.68
N LEU A 66 -9.82 -2.43 -13.85
CA LEU A 66 -9.57 -3.74 -13.23
C LEU A 66 -8.25 -4.37 -13.72
N SER A 67 -7.95 -4.29 -15.02
CA SER A 67 -6.65 -4.73 -15.54
C SER A 67 -5.50 -3.92 -14.93
N GLY A 68 -5.64 -2.60 -14.82
CA GLY A 68 -4.60 -1.76 -14.21
C GLY A 68 -4.41 -2.02 -12.71
N ARG A 69 -5.48 -2.31 -11.97
CA ARG A 69 -5.41 -2.75 -10.57
C ARG A 69 -4.69 -4.08 -10.44
N LEU A 70 -5.05 -5.07 -11.28
CA LEU A 70 -4.38 -6.37 -11.33
C LEU A 70 -2.89 -6.25 -11.67
N ASP A 71 -2.53 -5.42 -12.65
CA ASP A 71 -1.14 -5.18 -13.03
C ASP A 71 -0.35 -4.52 -11.89
N ALA A 72 -0.96 -3.59 -11.15
CA ALA A 72 -0.34 -2.98 -9.98
C ALA A 72 -0.06 -4.04 -8.91
N VAL A 73 -1.07 -4.80 -8.46
CA VAL A 73 -0.86 -5.81 -7.41
C VAL A 73 0.12 -6.91 -7.86
N ALA A 74 0.11 -7.28 -9.14
CA ALA A 74 1.03 -8.27 -9.70
C ALA A 74 2.49 -7.79 -9.83
N SER A 75 2.73 -6.48 -9.72
CA SER A 75 4.08 -5.90 -9.71
C SER A 75 4.78 -6.04 -8.36
N ILE A 76 4.03 -6.37 -7.30
CA ILE A 76 4.60 -6.64 -5.98
C ILE A 76 5.43 -7.93 -6.06
N PRO A 77 6.68 -7.93 -5.56
CA PRO A 77 7.54 -9.11 -5.60
C PRO A 77 6.90 -10.32 -4.92
N SER A 78 7.15 -11.51 -5.47
CA SER A 78 6.80 -12.78 -4.83
C SER A 78 7.45 -12.91 -3.44
N PRO A 79 6.84 -13.67 -2.52
CA PRO A 79 7.42 -13.89 -1.21
C PRO A 79 8.79 -14.56 -1.33
N THR A 80 9.77 -14.08 -0.55
CA THR A 80 11.11 -14.68 -0.48
C THR A 80 11.08 -16.03 0.22
N VAL A 81 10.12 -16.21 1.14
CA VAL A 81 9.90 -17.43 1.91
C VAL A 81 8.50 -17.94 1.61
N THR A 82 8.41 -19.15 1.08
CA THR A 82 7.13 -19.81 0.82
C THR A 82 6.68 -20.51 2.11
N PRO A 83 5.56 -20.10 2.72
CA PRO A 83 5.07 -20.76 3.92
C PRO A 83 4.56 -22.18 3.57
N PRO A 84 4.78 -23.17 4.45
CA PRO A 84 4.22 -24.50 4.27
C PRO A 84 2.70 -24.46 4.43
N ASN A 85 1.98 -25.21 3.58
CA ASN A 85 0.52 -25.44 3.65
C ASN A 85 -0.36 -24.19 3.50
N LEU A 86 -0.46 -23.66 2.28
CA LEU A 86 -1.34 -22.54 1.92
C LEU A 86 -2.85 -22.85 1.98
N ASP A 87 -3.20 -24.14 2.03
CA ASP A 87 -4.57 -24.65 1.94
C ASP A 87 -5.21 -24.95 3.30
N ARG A 88 -4.54 -24.60 4.40
CA ARG A 88 -4.96 -24.97 5.74
C ARG A 88 -6.06 -24.01 6.26
N PRO A 89 -7.20 -24.53 6.76
CA PRO A 89 -8.37 -23.73 7.14
C PRO A 89 -8.15 -22.82 8.37
N ASP A 90 -7.12 -23.11 9.19
CA ASP A 90 -6.67 -22.33 10.35
C ASP A 90 -5.88 -21.06 9.97
N ALA A 91 -5.66 -20.80 8.68
CA ALA A 91 -4.99 -19.60 8.19
C ALA A 91 -5.65 -18.29 8.66
N ALA A 92 -6.98 -18.27 8.85
CA ALA A 92 -7.71 -17.14 9.40
C ALA A 92 -7.37 -16.91 10.90
N GLU A 93 -7.14 -17.97 11.67
CA GLU A 93 -6.70 -17.88 13.07
C GLU A 93 -5.28 -17.33 13.18
N VAL A 94 -4.41 -17.62 12.21
CA VAL A 94 -3.06 -17.02 12.10
C VAL A 94 -3.14 -15.50 11.93
N PHE A 95 -4.16 -15.00 11.21
CA PHE A 95 -4.44 -13.56 11.12
C PHE A 95 -5.06 -13.00 12.40
N GLY A 96 -5.88 -13.76 13.13
CA GLY A 96 -6.43 -13.36 14.42
C GLY A 96 -5.36 -13.22 15.53
N VAL A 97 -4.43 -14.18 15.59
CA VAL A 97 -3.31 -14.17 16.56
C VAL A 97 -2.24 -13.13 16.19
N ALA A 98 -1.93 -12.97 14.90
CA ALA A 98 -1.03 -11.90 14.43
C ALA A 98 -1.72 -10.51 14.37
N GLY A 99 -3.05 -10.49 14.44
CA GLY A 99 -3.96 -9.36 14.30
C GLY A 99 -4.28 -8.62 15.59
N SER A 100 -3.55 -8.92 16.68
CA SER A 100 -3.27 -7.91 17.71
C SER A 100 -2.43 -6.79 17.06
N LEU A 101 -3.08 -6.00 16.20
CA LEU A 101 -2.62 -4.73 15.68
C LEU A 101 -2.72 -3.74 16.84
N ASP A 102 -1.85 -3.93 17.83
CA ASP A 102 -1.80 -3.11 19.01
C ASP A 102 -1.48 -1.65 18.62
N ASP A 103 -1.91 -0.71 19.46
CA ASP A 103 -1.74 0.73 19.23
C ASP A 103 -0.25 1.15 19.26
N GLU A 104 0.67 0.22 19.46
CA GLU A 104 2.12 0.42 19.47
C GLU A 104 2.66 1.03 18.19
N VAL A 105 2.27 0.55 16.99
CA VAL A 105 2.75 1.12 15.72
C VAL A 105 2.35 2.59 15.61
N SER A 106 1.12 2.89 16.02
CA SER A 106 0.56 4.25 16.05
C SER A 106 1.26 5.12 17.09
N THR A 107 1.51 4.57 18.28
CA THR A 107 2.21 5.24 19.38
C THR A 107 3.64 5.56 18.98
N PHE A 108 4.31 4.61 18.34
CA PHE A 108 5.69 4.75 17.87
C PHE A 108 5.81 5.77 16.73
N GLY A 109 4.88 5.76 15.77
CA GLY A 109 4.84 6.75 14.69
C GLY A 109 4.54 8.18 15.16
N GLY A 110 3.95 8.33 16.35
CA GLY A 110 3.66 9.63 16.97
C GLY A 110 4.88 10.30 17.62
N LEU A 111 5.94 9.54 17.92
CA LEU A 111 7.13 10.01 18.62
C LEU A 111 7.97 10.96 17.77
N ARG A 112 8.61 11.93 18.44
CA ARG A 112 9.62 12.77 17.78
C ARG A 112 10.90 11.98 17.56
N PHE A 113 11.72 12.40 16.60
CA PHE A 113 12.96 11.71 16.22
C PHE A 113 13.81 11.15 17.39
N PHE A 114 14.12 11.96 18.41
CA PHE A 114 14.94 11.49 19.54
C PHE A 114 14.18 10.53 20.46
N GLU A 115 12.91 10.81 20.74
CA GLU A 115 12.02 9.92 21.51
C GLU A 115 11.82 8.59 20.80
N TRP A 116 11.78 8.61 19.46
CA TRP A 116 11.70 7.43 18.61
C TRP A 116 12.97 6.58 18.74
N LEU A 117 14.16 7.19 18.64
CA LEU A 117 15.43 6.46 18.81
C LEU A 117 15.60 5.87 20.20
N GLU A 118 15.27 6.60 21.26
CA GLU A 118 15.28 6.06 22.63
C GLU A 118 14.22 4.97 22.80
N GLY A 119 13.02 5.17 22.23
CA GLY A 119 11.95 4.18 22.22
C GLY A 119 12.33 2.88 21.50
N ILE A 120 13.21 2.92 20.48
CA ILE A 120 13.78 1.71 19.88
C ILE A 120 14.68 0.99 20.90
N ARG A 121 15.61 1.74 21.53
CA ARG A 121 16.65 1.19 22.40
C ARG A 121 16.09 0.58 23.69
N ASP A 122 15.05 1.20 24.23
CA ASP A 122 14.38 0.80 25.48
C ASP A 122 13.31 -0.27 25.24
N ARG A 123 13.03 -0.63 23.98
CA ARG A 123 12.00 -1.62 23.66
C ARG A 123 12.41 -2.98 24.21
N ARG A 124 11.55 -3.55 25.05
CA ARG A 124 11.68 -4.95 25.47
C ARG A 124 11.53 -5.84 24.24
N THR A 125 12.47 -6.76 24.07
CA THR A 125 12.36 -7.81 23.07
C THR A 125 11.08 -8.60 23.35
N GLU A 126 10.18 -8.65 22.37
CA GLU A 126 9.01 -9.51 22.42
C GLU A 126 9.44 -10.99 22.44
N ASP A 127 8.50 -11.86 22.80
CA ASP A 127 8.69 -13.30 22.67
C ASP A 127 8.99 -13.65 21.20
N GLU A 128 10.11 -14.35 20.97
CA GLU A 128 10.57 -14.70 19.62
C GLU A 128 9.54 -15.55 18.86
N GLU A 129 8.74 -16.35 19.56
CA GLU A 129 7.69 -17.16 18.93
C GLU A 129 6.55 -16.28 18.39
N SER A 130 6.20 -15.21 19.12
CA SER A 130 5.21 -14.23 18.67
C SER A 130 5.68 -13.48 17.41
N ASP A 131 6.95 -13.10 17.35
CA ASP A 131 7.54 -12.48 16.15
C ASP A 131 7.59 -13.45 14.96
N ARG A 132 7.91 -14.72 15.20
CA ARG A 132 7.87 -15.77 14.17
C ARG A 132 6.46 -15.99 13.64
N ALA A 133 5.47 -16.08 14.51
CA ALA A 133 4.06 -16.25 14.13
C ALA A 133 3.59 -15.07 13.27
N ARG A 134 3.93 -13.84 13.64
CA ARG A 134 3.58 -12.62 12.88
C ARG A 134 4.24 -12.61 11.50
N ILE A 135 5.52 -12.95 11.41
CA ILE A 135 6.23 -13.01 10.12
C ILE A 135 5.71 -14.17 9.25
N ALA A 136 5.30 -15.29 9.86
CA ALA A 136 4.63 -16.37 9.15
C ALA A 136 3.29 -15.90 8.56
N ALA A 137 2.47 -15.20 9.33
CA ALA A 137 1.21 -14.59 8.87
C ALA A 137 1.44 -13.61 7.71
N MET A 138 2.49 -12.78 7.82
CA MET A 138 2.90 -11.84 6.77
C MET A 138 3.22 -12.58 5.46
N ASN A 139 4.07 -13.60 5.54
CA ASN A 139 4.46 -14.40 4.37
C ASN A 139 3.27 -15.17 3.78
N PHE A 140 2.35 -15.63 4.63
CA PHE A 140 1.10 -16.28 4.22
C PHE A 140 0.18 -15.34 3.44
N ALA A 141 -0.02 -14.11 3.93
CA ALA A 141 -0.82 -13.10 3.25
C ALA A 141 -0.28 -12.78 1.85
N LEU A 142 1.04 -12.62 1.73
CA LEU A 142 1.69 -12.34 0.45
C LEU A 142 1.58 -13.53 -0.51
N ALA A 143 1.73 -14.76 0.00
CA ALA A 143 1.56 -15.96 -0.81
C ALA A 143 0.12 -16.15 -1.30
N ARG A 144 -0.89 -15.90 -0.46
CA ARG A 144 -2.31 -15.90 -0.85
C ARG A 144 -2.63 -14.84 -1.90
N ALA A 145 -2.11 -13.62 -1.73
CA ALA A 145 -2.23 -12.58 -2.75
C ALA A 145 -1.63 -13.03 -4.09
N ARG A 146 -0.47 -13.69 -4.05
CA ARG A 146 0.19 -14.21 -5.26
C ARG A 146 -0.62 -15.31 -5.94
N LEU A 147 -1.12 -16.29 -5.18
CA LEU A 147 -2.01 -17.33 -5.69
C LEU A 147 -3.27 -16.73 -6.33
N GLY A 148 -3.87 -15.70 -5.72
CA GLY A 148 -5.02 -15.00 -6.29
C GLY A 148 -4.69 -14.31 -7.62
N VAL A 149 -3.53 -13.66 -7.72
CA VAL A 149 -3.06 -13.05 -8.99
C VAL A 149 -2.88 -14.12 -10.07
N ASP A 150 -2.24 -15.24 -9.74
CA ASP A 150 -1.97 -16.31 -10.68
C ASP A 150 -3.29 -16.98 -11.11
N ALA A 151 -4.22 -17.25 -10.19
CA ALA A 151 -5.55 -17.79 -10.49
C ALA A 151 -6.37 -16.87 -11.43
N ILE A 152 -6.34 -15.55 -11.23
CA ILE A 152 -7.02 -14.60 -12.13
C ILE A 152 -6.41 -14.62 -13.53
N ARG A 153 -5.08 -14.76 -13.63
CA ARG A 153 -4.37 -14.81 -14.91
C ARG A 153 -4.61 -16.13 -15.66
N ASP A 154 -4.53 -17.24 -14.94
CA ASP A 154 -4.66 -18.59 -15.50
C ASP A 154 -6.08 -18.92 -15.94
N ALA A 155 -7.10 -18.35 -15.27
CA ALA A 155 -8.49 -18.51 -15.67
C ALA A 155 -8.79 -17.97 -17.09
N GLY A 156 -7.98 -17.05 -17.63
CA GLY A 156 -8.11 -16.51 -18.98
C GLY A 156 -9.41 -15.74 -19.29
N GLY A 157 -10.29 -15.59 -18.30
CA GLY A 157 -11.61 -14.98 -18.39
C GLY A 157 -11.62 -13.47 -18.08
N PRO A 158 -12.82 -12.84 -18.06
CA PRO A 158 -12.95 -11.45 -17.63
C PRO A 158 -12.56 -11.31 -16.16
N ILE A 159 -11.67 -10.37 -15.86
CA ILE A 159 -11.28 -10.01 -14.48
C ILE A 159 -12.52 -9.55 -13.73
N ARG A 160 -12.84 -10.22 -12.62
CA ARG A 160 -13.93 -9.82 -11.71
C ARG A 160 -13.37 -8.94 -10.61
N GLU A 161 -14.15 -7.93 -10.23
CA GLU A 161 -13.79 -6.97 -9.19
C GLU A 161 -13.53 -7.66 -7.84
N ARG A 162 -14.43 -8.56 -7.44
CA ARG A 162 -14.31 -9.35 -6.21
C ARG A 162 -12.99 -10.13 -6.08
N ASP A 163 -12.47 -10.65 -7.19
CA ASP A 163 -11.26 -11.46 -7.19
C ASP A 163 -10.03 -10.55 -6.96
N VAL A 164 -10.04 -9.35 -7.56
CA VAL A 164 -9.01 -8.32 -7.35
C VAL A 164 -9.10 -7.73 -5.93
N ASP A 165 -10.31 -7.52 -5.41
CA ASP A 165 -10.52 -7.01 -4.05
C ASP A 165 -9.94 -7.97 -3.00
N LEU A 166 -10.12 -9.28 -3.18
CA LEU A 166 -9.54 -10.29 -2.30
C LEU A 166 -8.00 -10.24 -2.29
N VAL A 167 -7.38 -10.10 -3.47
CA VAL A 167 -5.93 -9.92 -3.60
C VAL A 167 -5.48 -8.62 -2.90
N GLU A 168 -6.18 -7.51 -3.13
CA GLU A 168 -5.88 -6.23 -2.47
C GLU A 168 -6.05 -6.33 -0.94
N SER A 169 -7.02 -7.10 -0.43
CA SER A 169 -7.20 -7.39 1.00
C SER A 169 -6.02 -8.14 1.61
N HIS A 170 -5.57 -9.22 0.98
CA HIS A 170 -4.39 -9.96 1.43
C HIS A 170 -3.12 -9.09 1.42
N LEU A 171 -2.97 -8.20 0.44
CA LEU A 171 -1.85 -7.25 0.39
C LEU A 171 -1.92 -6.15 1.45
N ARG A 172 -3.13 -5.72 1.82
CA ARG A 172 -3.32 -4.81 2.98
C ARG A 172 -2.88 -5.50 4.26
N TRP A 173 -3.31 -6.75 4.49
CA TRP A 173 -2.86 -7.55 5.64
C TRP A 173 -1.35 -7.72 5.67
N TRP A 174 -0.75 -8.06 4.53
CA TRP A 174 0.70 -8.14 4.39
C TRP A 174 1.39 -6.83 4.80
N GLY A 175 0.92 -5.68 4.28
CA GLY A 175 1.49 -4.38 4.60
C GLY A 175 1.38 -4.02 6.09
N MET A 176 0.23 -4.30 6.72
CA MET A 176 0.03 -4.07 8.16
C MET A 176 0.93 -4.96 9.02
N LEU A 177 1.06 -6.24 8.68
CA LEU A 177 1.91 -7.18 9.39
C LEU A 177 3.39 -6.84 9.23
N LEU A 178 3.80 -6.39 8.05
CA LEU A 178 5.15 -5.88 7.81
C LEU A 178 5.43 -4.63 8.65
N GLU A 179 4.53 -3.65 8.64
CA GLU A 179 4.63 -2.42 9.45
C GLU A 179 4.83 -2.75 10.94
N ARG A 180 4.11 -3.75 11.47
CA ARG A 180 4.28 -4.20 12.86
C ARG A 180 5.56 -5.01 13.09
N ALA A 181 5.90 -5.91 12.17
CA ALA A 181 7.11 -6.74 12.27
C ALA A 181 8.40 -5.91 12.18
N MET A 182 8.35 -4.73 11.55
CA MET A 182 9.44 -3.76 11.59
C MET A 182 9.84 -3.41 13.02
N LEU A 183 8.89 -3.21 13.95
CA LEU A 183 9.19 -2.83 15.34
C LEU A 183 10.11 -3.84 16.03
N ALA A 184 9.92 -5.13 15.79
CA ALA A 184 10.78 -6.20 16.32
C ALA A 184 12.19 -6.18 15.71
N GLY A 185 12.32 -5.73 14.46
CA GLY A 185 13.60 -5.59 13.78
C GLY A 185 14.35 -4.28 14.06
N LEU A 186 13.68 -3.24 14.59
CA LEU A 186 14.27 -1.92 14.74
C LEU A 186 15.43 -1.87 15.73
N ASP A 187 15.31 -2.46 16.93
CA ASP A 187 16.40 -2.46 17.92
C ASP A 187 17.64 -3.22 17.44
N PRO A 188 17.56 -4.49 17.01
CA PRO A 188 18.74 -5.19 16.51
C PRO A 188 19.31 -4.53 15.25
N GLY A 189 18.46 -3.95 14.41
CA GLY A 189 18.89 -3.18 13.24
C GLY A 189 19.65 -1.91 13.62
N LEU A 190 19.11 -1.11 14.54
CA LEU A 190 19.70 0.14 15.01
C LEU A 190 21.06 -0.13 15.66
N ARG A 191 21.13 -1.10 16.59
CA ARG A 191 22.38 -1.50 17.24
C ARG A 191 23.44 -1.88 16.22
N ARG A 192 23.07 -2.68 15.22
CA ARG A 192 24.02 -3.12 14.18
C ARG A 192 24.46 -1.99 13.26
N PHE A 193 23.55 -1.07 12.94
CA PHE A 193 23.84 0.11 12.14
C PHE A 193 24.81 1.05 12.89
N GLU A 194 24.52 1.38 14.14
CA GLU A 194 25.37 2.22 14.99
C GLU A 194 26.73 1.57 15.26
N GLN A 195 26.79 0.24 15.41
CA GLN A 195 28.05 -0.51 15.48
C GLN A 195 28.87 -0.35 14.20
N SER A 196 28.23 -0.40 13.03
CA SER A 196 28.91 -0.26 11.73
C SER A 196 29.42 1.17 11.49
N LEU A 197 28.74 2.16 12.07
CA LEU A 197 29.16 3.56 12.05
C LEU A 197 30.24 3.92 13.09
N GLY A 198 30.31 3.13 14.17
CA GLY A 198 31.07 3.48 15.38
C GLY A 198 30.47 4.66 16.16
N ARG A 199 29.22 5.06 15.86
CA ARG A 199 28.55 6.24 16.43
C ARG A 199 27.03 6.07 16.48
N ARG A 200 26.40 6.79 17.40
CA ARG A 200 24.93 6.88 17.44
C ARG A 200 24.38 7.77 16.33
N ILE A 201 23.21 7.42 15.80
CA ILE A 201 22.57 8.17 14.71
C ILE A 201 22.23 9.61 15.14
N ASP A 202 21.82 9.80 16.39
CA ASP A 202 21.49 11.11 16.99
C ASP A 202 22.69 12.06 17.13
N GLN A 203 23.92 11.56 16.96
CA GLN A 203 25.15 12.36 16.96
C GLN A 203 25.55 12.85 15.56
N LEU A 204 24.82 12.43 14.52
CA LEU A 204 25.07 12.83 13.14
C LEU A 204 24.44 14.20 12.82
N PRO A 205 24.96 14.93 11.82
CA PRO A 205 24.27 16.11 11.28
C PRO A 205 22.88 15.74 10.77
N ALA A 206 21.90 16.66 10.93
CA ALA A 206 20.50 16.36 10.71
C ALA A 206 20.19 15.68 9.35
N ALA A 207 20.71 16.23 8.25
CA ALA A 207 20.51 15.64 6.93
C ALA A 207 21.04 14.20 6.84
N ARG A 208 22.20 13.92 7.44
CA ARG A 208 22.83 12.60 7.44
C ARG A 208 22.08 11.64 8.36
N ALA A 209 21.65 12.08 9.54
CA ALA A 209 20.79 11.27 10.41
C ALA A 209 19.50 10.83 9.70
N MET A 210 18.89 11.68 8.87
CA MET A 210 17.71 11.29 8.10
C MET A 210 18.01 10.27 7.01
N THR A 211 19.12 10.44 6.29
CA THR A 211 19.56 9.43 5.33
C THR A 211 19.84 8.10 6.04
N ALA A 212 20.51 8.13 7.18
CA ALA A 212 20.75 6.95 8.02
C ALA A 212 19.46 6.23 8.41
N VAL A 213 18.44 6.97 8.87
CA VAL A 213 17.14 6.38 9.23
C VAL A 213 16.47 5.72 8.04
N ASN A 214 16.44 6.37 6.86
CA ASN A 214 15.83 5.75 5.67
C ASN A 214 16.55 4.43 5.31
N LEU A 215 17.87 4.41 5.40
CA LEU A 215 18.68 3.21 5.13
C LEU A 215 18.46 2.11 6.14
N LEU A 216 18.34 2.48 7.42
CA LEU A 216 17.99 1.56 8.48
C LEU A 216 16.62 0.94 8.21
N LEU A 217 15.60 1.74 7.92
CA LEU A 217 14.24 1.26 7.65
C LEU A 217 14.19 0.34 6.43
N ASP A 218 14.88 0.70 5.33
CA ASP A 218 14.97 -0.15 4.14
C ASP A 218 15.63 -1.50 4.45
N ALA A 219 16.76 -1.48 5.19
CA ALA A 219 17.50 -2.68 5.52
C ALA A 219 16.78 -3.59 6.52
N VAL A 220 16.10 -3.01 7.51
CA VAL A 220 15.26 -3.76 8.45
C VAL A 220 14.08 -4.38 7.70
N SER A 221 13.43 -3.64 6.79
CA SER A 221 12.36 -4.17 5.94
C SER A 221 12.83 -5.33 5.06
N GLU A 222 14.03 -5.24 4.47
CA GLU A 222 14.65 -6.35 3.75
C GLU A 222 14.90 -7.57 4.67
N GLY A 223 15.45 -7.34 5.86
CA GLY A 223 15.74 -8.39 6.84
C GLY A 223 14.51 -9.12 7.37
N VAL A 224 13.42 -8.39 7.62
CA VAL A 224 12.12 -8.94 8.06
C VAL A 224 11.46 -9.73 6.93
N ARG A 225 11.40 -9.18 5.70
CA ARG A 225 10.81 -9.85 4.53
C ARG A 225 11.59 -11.09 4.10
N GLY A 226 12.90 -11.14 4.38
CA GLY A 226 13.76 -12.28 4.09
C GLY A 226 13.84 -13.31 5.23
N PHE A 227 13.21 -13.06 6.37
CA PHE A 227 13.27 -13.98 7.51
C PHE A 227 12.36 -15.18 7.30
N ASP A 228 12.92 -16.38 7.50
CA ASP A 228 12.20 -17.64 7.45
C ASP A 228 11.83 -18.09 8.87
N PRO A 229 10.55 -17.94 9.28
CA PRO A 229 10.10 -18.30 10.62
C PRO A 229 10.11 -19.81 10.88
N SER A 230 10.07 -20.65 9.83
CA SER A 230 10.05 -22.11 9.95
C SER A 230 11.41 -22.69 10.37
N ARG A 231 12.48 -21.93 10.13
CA ARG A 231 13.85 -22.36 10.44
C ARG A 231 14.13 -22.24 11.93
N ARG A 232 14.17 -23.38 12.63
CA ARG A 232 14.44 -23.48 14.09
C ARG A 232 15.90 -23.76 14.47
N ALA A 233 16.84 -23.54 13.55
CA ALA A 233 18.26 -23.77 13.83
C ALA A 233 18.79 -22.82 14.92
N SER A 234 19.67 -23.31 15.79
CA SER A 234 20.34 -22.47 16.78
C SER A 234 21.07 -21.31 16.09
N GLY A 235 20.82 -20.09 16.56
CA GLY A 235 21.38 -18.88 15.97
C GLY A 235 20.64 -18.33 14.74
N HIS A 236 19.49 -18.89 14.35
CA HIS A 236 18.58 -18.32 13.32
C HIS A 236 17.47 -17.49 13.96
N GLY A 237 17.85 -16.42 14.66
CA GLY A 237 16.92 -15.42 15.21
C GLY A 237 16.66 -14.26 14.25
N LEU A 238 15.51 -13.59 14.41
CA LEU A 238 15.14 -12.40 13.64
C LEU A 238 16.22 -11.31 13.74
N ALA A 239 16.73 -11.06 14.95
CA ALA A 239 17.80 -10.10 15.20
C ALA A 239 19.05 -10.34 14.34
N ARG A 240 19.43 -11.61 14.12
CA ARG A 240 20.57 -11.96 13.28
C ARG A 240 20.26 -11.73 11.80
N SER A 241 19.07 -12.11 11.34
CA SER A 241 18.62 -11.87 9.97
C SER A 241 18.66 -10.38 9.63
N VAL A 242 18.06 -9.57 10.49
CA VAL A 242 18.05 -8.11 10.38
C VAL A 242 19.47 -7.54 10.45
N GLY A 243 20.29 -7.97 11.42
CA GLY A 243 21.67 -7.51 11.54
C GLY A 243 22.51 -7.79 10.29
N LEU A 244 22.33 -8.96 9.66
CA LEU A 244 22.99 -9.29 8.40
C LEU A 244 22.50 -8.41 7.24
N ALA A 245 21.20 -8.15 7.14
CA ALA A 245 20.63 -7.26 6.13
C ALA A 245 21.17 -5.83 6.28
N VAL A 246 21.19 -5.30 7.51
CA VAL A 246 21.79 -4.00 7.83
C VAL A 246 23.26 -3.94 7.46
N SER A 247 24.07 -4.93 7.86
CA SER A 247 25.49 -4.96 7.49
C SER A 247 25.72 -4.98 5.98
N ARG A 248 24.92 -5.76 5.24
CA ARG A 248 25.01 -5.80 3.77
C ARG A 248 24.62 -4.46 3.16
N ARG A 249 23.59 -3.79 3.69
CA ARG A 249 23.15 -2.48 3.20
C ARG A 249 24.23 -1.42 3.44
N VAL A 250 24.79 -1.36 4.64
CA VAL A 250 25.87 -0.43 5.01
C VAL A 250 27.12 -0.67 4.15
N ALA A 251 27.51 -1.92 3.94
CA ALA A 251 28.68 -2.25 3.11
C ALA A 251 28.50 -1.88 1.62
N ARG A 252 27.26 -1.88 1.12
CA ARG A 252 26.94 -1.50 -0.27
C ARG A 252 26.86 0.00 -0.48
N GLU A 253 26.66 0.79 0.58
CA GLU A 253 26.54 2.24 0.44
C GLU A 253 27.81 2.99 0.86
N PRO A 254 28.44 3.73 -0.05
CA PRO A 254 29.64 4.49 0.25
C PRO A 254 29.35 5.58 1.29
N GLY A 255 30.23 5.71 2.28
CA GLY A 255 30.15 6.76 3.32
C GLY A 255 29.43 6.34 4.61
N TRP A 256 29.04 5.08 4.77
CA TRP A 256 28.42 4.55 6.00
C TRP A 256 29.30 3.56 6.78
N THR A 257 30.48 3.24 6.26
CA THR A 257 31.53 2.54 7.01
C THR A 257 32.34 3.56 7.80
N GLU A 258 32.37 3.43 9.13
CA GLU A 258 33.23 4.17 10.07
C GLU A 258 33.34 5.69 9.81
N ILE A 259 32.52 6.48 10.52
CA ILE A 259 32.56 7.93 10.40
C ILE A 259 33.69 8.48 11.28
N THR A 260 34.74 9.02 10.65
CA THR A 260 35.86 9.71 11.32
C THR A 260 35.55 11.22 11.51
N GLY A 261 35.99 11.84 12.62
CA GLY A 261 35.79 13.27 12.91
C GLY A 261 35.26 13.60 14.33
N ALA A 262 35.22 14.88 14.72
CA ALA A 262 34.79 15.26 16.07
C ALA A 262 33.31 14.88 16.36
N ARG A 263 33.00 14.47 17.61
CA ARG A 263 31.62 14.32 18.07
C ARG A 263 30.95 15.70 18.03
N ARG A 264 29.90 15.87 17.22
CA ARG A 264 29.12 17.11 17.18
C ARG A 264 27.95 17.01 18.15
N ARG A 265 27.55 18.16 18.72
CA ARG A 265 26.32 18.26 19.50
C ARG A 265 25.12 17.82 18.65
N PRO A 266 24.10 17.19 19.25
CA PRO A 266 22.86 16.82 18.55
C PRO A 266 22.31 18.06 17.84
N THR A 267 22.05 17.94 16.54
CA THR A 267 21.37 19.02 15.81
C THR A 267 19.90 18.98 16.22
N ARG A 268 19.31 20.10 16.65
CA ARG A 268 17.88 20.15 16.98
C ARG A 268 17.04 19.75 15.76
N MET A 269 16.50 18.54 15.77
CA MET A 269 15.50 18.05 14.83
C MET A 269 14.10 18.27 15.43
N GLU A 270 13.67 19.52 15.54
CA GLU A 270 12.34 19.80 16.09
C GLU A 270 11.24 19.40 15.09
N GLY A 271 10.27 18.61 15.57
CA GLY A 271 8.98 18.39 14.90
C GLY A 271 8.90 17.29 13.83
N ARG A 272 9.96 16.51 13.58
CA ARG A 272 9.92 15.46 12.55
C ARG A 272 9.53 14.09 13.13
N ARG A 273 8.47 13.52 12.55
CA ARG A 273 7.95 12.17 12.82
C ARG A 273 8.45 11.17 11.78
N ILE A 274 8.62 9.91 12.17
CA ILE A 274 9.03 8.82 11.29
C ILE A 274 7.81 7.96 11.00
N ASP A 275 7.43 7.90 9.72
CA ASP A 275 6.32 7.07 9.26
C ASP A 275 6.84 5.66 8.90
N LEU A 276 6.42 4.65 9.65
CA LEU A 276 6.79 3.26 9.42
C LEU A 276 6.13 2.66 8.16
N LEU A 277 5.08 3.29 7.62
CA LEU A 277 4.49 2.88 6.33
C LEU A 277 5.49 2.97 5.18
N ILE A 278 6.57 3.74 5.33
CA ILE A 278 7.65 3.77 4.33
C ILE A 278 8.34 2.41 4.17
N ALA A 279 8.26 1.53 5.18
CA ALA A 279 8.81 0.18 5.08
C ALA A 279 7.98 -0.76 4.19
N VAL A 280 6.69 -0.43 3.96
CA VAL A 280 5.81 -1.15 3.04
C VAL A 280 6.10 -0.65 1.61
N PRO A 281 6.50 -1.51 0.67
CA PRO A 281 6.81 -1.06 -0.69
C PRO A 281 5.55 -0.70 -1.49
N GLU A 282 5.73 0.15 -2.49
CA GLU A 282 4.70 0.37 -3.51
C GLU A 282 4.55 -0.89 -4.38
N PRO A 283 3.35 -1.19 -4.91
CA PRO A 283 2.08 -0.47 -4.73
C PRO A 283 1.27 -0.84 -3.47
N ALA A 284 1.71 -1.77 -2.62
CA ALA A 284 0.94 -2.19 -1.45
C ALA A 284 0.68 -1.04 -0.47
N ARG A 285 1.65 -0.14 -0.29
CA ARG A 285 1.48 1.08 0.52
C ARG A 285 0.27 1.91 0.07
N SER A 286 0.06 2.04 -1.24
CA SER A 286 -1.09 2.76 -1.79
C SER A 286 -2.46 2.12 -1.46
N LEU A 287 -2.50 0.81 -1.20
CA LEU A 287 -3.71 0.10 -0.76
C LEU A 287 -4.06 0.43 0.70
N MET A 288 -3.07 0.85 1.48
CA MET A 288 -3.22 1.35 2.84
C MET A 288 -3.52 2.86 2.87
N SER A 289 -3.87 3.47 1.73
CA SER A 289 -4.23 4.88 1.67
C SER A 289 -5.54 5.15 2.44
N PRO A 290 -5.60 6.22 3.26
CA PRO A 290 -6.79 6.62 3.99
C PRO A 290 -8.08 6.74 3.16
N ILE A 291 -7.92 7.09 1.89
CA ILE A 291 -9.02 7.21 0.93
C ILE A 291 -9.72 5.88 0.70
N ARG A 292 -8.96 4.77 0.70
CA ARG A 292 -9.51 3.43 0.50
C ARG A 292 -10.20 2.91 1.77
N TRP A 293 -9.67 3.20 2.95
CA TRP A 293 -10.35 2.88 4.22
C TRP A 293 -11.67 3.63 4.36
N TRP A 294 -11.69 4.93 4.07
CA TRP A 294 -12.92 5.70 4.09
C TRP A 294 -13.98 5.15 3.10
N ARG A 295 -13.53 4.72 1.92
CA ARG A 295 -14.40 4.15 0.89
C ARG A 295 -14.84 2.72 1.15
N SER A 296 -14.12 1.94 1.96
CA SER A 296 -14.56 0.61 2.37
C SER A 296 -15.62 0.64 3.46
N LEU A 297 -15.79 1.77 4.16
CA LEU A 297 -16.85 1.91 5.16
C LEU A 297 -18.24 2.04 4.51
N ASP A 298 -19.24 1.35 5.04
CA ASP A 298 -20.64 1.57 4.69
C ASP A 298 -21.16 2.97 5.10
N ALA A 299 -22.36 3.32 4.63
CA ALA A 299 -22.95 4.63 4.91
C ALA A 299 -23.20 4.86 6.41
N THR A 300 -23.54 3.79 7.14
CA THR A 300 -23.86 3.82 8.57
C THR A 300 -22.62 4.13 9.41
N ARG A 301 -21.49 3.48 9.15
CA ARG A 301 -20.23 3.70 9.86
C ARG A 301 -19.58 5.01 9.47
N ARG A 302 -19.69 5.44 8.20
CA ARG A 302 -19.29 6.82 7.82
C ARG A 302 -20.07 7.87 8.61
N SER A 303 -21.36 7.64 8.87
CA SER A 303 -22.18 8.57 9.66
C SER A 303 -21.73 8.68 11.13
N ALA A 304 -21.10 7.65 11.68
CA ALA A 304 -20.52 7.69 13.03
C ALA A 304 -19.38 8.71 13.16
N PHE A 305 -18.71 9.06 12.05
CA PHE A 305 -17.66 10.08 12.02
C PHE A 305 -18.19 11.50 11.72
N ALA A 306 -19.50 11.66 11.45
CA ALA A 306 -20.09 12.94 11.03
C ALA A 306 -19.90 14.07 12.05
N ASN A 307 -19.81 13.73 13.34
CA ASN A 307 -19.68 14.68 14.45
C ASN A 307 -18.23 14.91 14.89
N THR A 308 -17.23 14.33 14.21
CA THR A 308 -15.82 14.56 14.55
C THR A 308 -15.37 15.89 13.98
N ALA A 309 -14.80 16.77 14.81
CA ALA A 309 -14.38 18.12 14.44
C ALA A 309 -13.37 18.13 13.27
N ASP A 310 -12.59 17.06 13.10
CA ASP A 310 -11.54 16.93 12.10
C ASP A 310 -11.97 16.20 10.83
N LEU A 311 -13.25 15.86 10.72
CA LEU A 311 -13.78 15.24 9.52
C LEU A 311 -13.62 16.17 8.31
N GLU A 312 -13.91 17.46 8.45
CA GLU A 312 -13.76 18.42 7.36
C GLU A 312 -12.28 18.53 6.89
N PRO A 313 -11.28 18.78 7.77
CA PRO A 313 -9.87 18.68 7.39
C PRO A 313 -9.50 17.35 6.74
N PHE A 314 -10.03 16.22 7.24
CA PHE A 314 -9.80 14.90 6.66
C PHE A 314 -10.33 14.78 5.23
N LEU A 315 -11.60 15.15 5.02
CA LEU A 315 -12.23 15.08 3.72
C LEU A 315 -11.48 15.99 2.72
N VAL A 316 -11.15 17.22 3.13
CA VAL A 316 -10.41 18.19 2.30
C VAL A 316 -8.97 17.74 2.00
N ARG A 317 -8.27 17.19 3.01
CA ARG A 317 -6.87 16.74 2.90
C ARG A 317 -6.72 15.59 1.92
N PHE A 318 -7.68 14.68 1.92
CA PHE A 318 -7.66 13.46 1.12
C PHE A 318 -8.51 13.56 -0.17
N GLY A 319 -9.14 14.71 -0.43
CA GLY A 319 -9.94 14.94 -1.64
C GLY A 319 -11.19 14.05 -1.69
N LEU A 320 -11.85 13.91 -0.54
CA LEU A 320 -13.09 13.16 -0.32
C LEU A 320 -14.32 14.10 -0.25
N ASP A 321 -14.10 15.38 0.00
CA ASP A 321 -15.07 16.49 -0.04
C ASP A 321 -15.43 16.86 -1.49
N VAL A 322 -14.42 16.90 -2.36
CA VAL A 322 -14.52 17.24 -3.78
C VAL A 322 -13.71 16.21 -4.56
N PRO A 323 -14.24 15.61 -5.64
CA PRO A 323 -13.47 14.66 -6.44
C PRO A 323 -12.20 15.33 -6.98
N GLY A 324 -11.02 14.79 -6.67
CA GLY A 324 -9.91 14.89 -7.62
C GLY A 324 -8.51 15.26 -7.13
N ARG A 325 -8.22 15.52 -5.86
CA ARG A 325 -6.81 15.61 -5.41
C ARG A 325 -6.63 15.63 -3.89
N PRO A 326 -5.75 14.78 -3.33
CA PRO A 326 -5.24 14.99 -1.97
C PRO A 326 -4.44 16.29 -1.90
N ARG A 327 -4.77 17.17 -0.96
CA ARG A 327 -4.18 18.49 -0.80
C ARG A 327 -3.03 18.45 0.21
N THR A 328 -2.08 19.37 0.14
CA THR A 328 -1.03 19.47 1.18
C THR A 328 -1.61 19.99 2.50
N LEU A 329 -0.89 19.85 3.61
CA LEU A 329 -1.33 20.40 4.91
C LEU A 329 -1.57 21.91 4.83
N LEU A 330 -0.68 22.65 4.15
CA LEU A 330 -0.81 24.10 3.98
C LEU A 330 -2.02 24.49 3.13
N GLU A 331 -2.28 23.77 2.03
CA GLU A 331 -3.45 23.99 1.18
C GLU A 331 -4.75 23.66 1.92
N THR A 332 -4.76 22.56 2.68
CA THR A 332 -5.90 22.15 3.51
C THR A 332 -6.19 23.20 4.58
N GLY A 333 -5.16 23.70 5.28
CA GLY A 333 -5.33 24.72 6.30
C GLY A 333 -5.85 26.06 5.77
N ARG A 334 -5.48 26.42 4.53
CA ARG A 334 -6.06 27.59 3.85
C ARG A 334 -7.54 27.42 3.52
N LEU A 335 -7.95 26.22 3.11
CA LEU A 335 -9.34 25.92 2.74
C LEU A 335 -10.27 25.77 3.95
N VAL A 336 -9.78 25.15 5.02
CA VAL A 336 -10.54 24.95 6.27
C VAL A 336 -10.47 26.19 7.18
N GLY A 337 -9.69 27.21 6.81
CA GLY A 337 -9.54 28.45 7.57
C GLY A 337 -8.80 28.29 8.91
N ARG A 338 -8.01 27.21 9.08
CA ARG A 338 -7.28 26.89 10.32
C ARG A 338 -5.85 26.43 10.02
N PRO A 339 -4.82 26.91 10.76
CA PRO A 339 -3.45 26.51 10.50
C PRO A 339 -3.24 25.00 10.78
N PRO A 340 -2.35 24.30 10.04
CA PRO A 340 -2.14 22.86 10.17
C PRO A 340 -1.89 22.38 11.59
N THR A 341 -1.18 23.18 12.40
CA THR A 341 -0.85 22.88 13.80
C THR A 341 -2.06 22.72 14.71
N ARG A 342 -3.25 23.20 14.30
CA ARG A 342 -4.49 23.14 15.08
C ARG A 342 -5.31 21.87 14.84
N TRP A 343 -5.08 21.14 13.74
CA TRP A 343 -5.92 20.00 13.33
C TRP A 343 -5.11 18.77 12.88
N SER A 344 -3.81 18.89 12.58
CA SER A 344 -3.04 17.78 12.03
C SER A 344 -2.88 16.60 13.00
N GLY A 345 -2.86 16.85 14.31
CA GLY A 345 -2.79 15.79 15.32
C GLY A 345 -4.10 15.04 15.50
N GLU A 346 -5.23 15.76 15.45
CA GLU A 346 -6.57 15.17 15.58
C GLU A 346 -6.99 14.48 14.27
N LEU A 347 -6.53 14.99 13.12
CA LEU A 347 -6.60 14.30 11.83
C LEU A 347 -5.93 12.91 11.87
N GLU A 348 -4.75 12.80 12.46
CA GLU A 348 -4.06 11.51 12.63
C GLU A 348 -4.83 10.57 13.58
N ALA A 349 -5.55 11.11 14.57
CA ALA A 349 -6.45 10.32 15.41
C ALA A 349 -7.67 9.83 14.64
N LEU A 350 -8.31 10.69 13.85
CA LEU A 350 -9.42 10.32 12.99
C LEU A 350 -9.01 9.28 11.94
N LEU A 351 -7.83 9.41 11.35
CA LEU A 351 -7.24 8.43 10.44
C LEU A 351 -7.13 7.04 11.07
N ARG A 352 -6.66 6.98 12.32
CA ARG A 352 -6.56 5.73 13.09
C ARG A 352 -7.94 5.14 13.39
N SER A 353 -8.91 5.97 13.77
CA SER A 353 -10.29 5.52 14.02
C SER A 353 -10.97 4.99 12.76
N ILE A 354 -10.76 5.64 11.61
CA ILE A 354 -11.28 5.20 10.29
C ILE A 354 -10.60 3.88 9.86
N ARG A 355 -9.27 3.76 10.04
CA ARG A 355 -8.54 2.50 9.81
C ARG A 355 -9.14 1.37 10.64
N ARG A 356 -9.34 1.60 11.94
CA ARG A 356 -9.92 0.62 12.87
C ARG A 356 -11.31 0.17 12.43
N ALA A 357 -12.19 1.12 12.09
CA ALA A 357 -13.55 0.81 11.62
C ALA A 357 -13.53 0.00 10.30
N ALA A 358 -12.63 0.33 9.37
CA ALA A 358 -12.50 -0.37 8.10
C ALA A 358 -11.96 -1.79 8.26
N VAL A 359 -11.07 -2.03 9.23
CA VAL A 359 -10.56 -3.36 9.57
C VAL A 359 -11.66 -4.22 10.19
N VAL A 360 -12.47 -3.66 11.10
CA VAL A 360 -13.60 -4.38 11.71
C VAL A 360 -14.68 -4.74 10.68
N GLU A 361 -14.89 -3.90 9.67
CA GLU A 361 -15.85 -4.19 8.58
C GLU A 361 -15.37 -5.33 7.68
N ALA A 362 -14.09 -5.32 7.32
CA ALA A 362 -13.49 -6.40 6.54
C ALA A 362 -13.52 -7.76 7.26
N ALA A 363 -13.47 -7.76 8.60
CA ALA A 363 -13.58 -8.98 9.40
C ALA A 363 -15.04 -9.47 9.56
N GLY A 364 -16.01 -8.54 9.64
CA GLY A 364 -17.43 -8.89 9.80
C GLY A 364 -18.10 -9.45 8.52
N ASP A 365 -17.55 -9.13 7.34
CA ASP A 365 -18.02 -9.69 6.06
C ASP A 365 -17.56 -11.16 5.85
N GLU A 366 -16.57 -11.65 6.60
CA GLU A 366 -16.13 -13.06 6.54
C GLU A 366 -17.04 -14.01 7.35
N ASP A 367 -17.69 -13.52 8.41
CA ASP A 367 -18.64 -14.29 9.23
C ASP A 367 -20.05 -14.41 8.61
N ALA A 368 -20.31 -13.68 7.53
CA ALA A 368 -21.59 -13.64 6.83
C ALA A 368 -21.65 -14.56 5.58
N ILE A 369 -20.63 -15.41 5.37
CA ILE A 369 -20.53 -16.36 4.25
C ILE A 369 -20.67 -17.81 4.73
#